data_AF-A0A4R2CGQ3-F1
#
_entry.id   AF-A0A4R2CGQ3-F1
#
_cell.length_a   1.000
_cell.length_b   1.000
_cell.length_c   1.000
_cell.angle_alpha   90.00
_cell.angle_beta   90.00
_cell.angle_gamma   90.00
#
_symmetry.space_group_name_H-M   'P 1'
#
loop_
_entity.id
_entity.type
_entity.pdbx_description
1 polymer ?
#
loop_
_entity_poly.entity_id
_entity_poly.type
_entity_poly.pdbx_seq_one_letter_code
_entity_poly.pdbx_strand_id
1 'polypeptide(L)'
;MRGHVEDRLRHRHRLHQSWCVITSPGDTVAFDNLGWVDGGAVWRFDGATGTQDRVPVGGATHLRLSAAPAADSVVVEHGFRGRFAVSVRSWSSLAEPLVRVDVSGWTSSVAGDLDAFEGHQRVFVSYLDDVATGAPGYFLAEVGDRDVRVRRLDWFDHDRYDPVWQSVMSVVALPGGEYVFGVQRSSDLVVCDPTDLSVIRDVPLAGRFGNPAPFLRAGGSELWAVDYDTVVRLDTDSLTVEDRWLGQPPQTRGVWMFLGDVWMPRHERELMIARPGAGDVVAIDAESLRVVRRWLTGREPLTVALLDGRLVARDRKTGDLLTAETAA
;
A
#
# COMPACT_ATOMS: atom_id res chain seq x y z
N MET A 1 -4.07 -28.10 -18.92
CA MET A 1 -3.01 -27.11 -18.59
C MET A 1 -3.56 -25.78 -18.09
N ARG A 2 -4.61 -25.18 -18.70
CA ARG A 2 -5.21 -23.90 -18.24
C ARG A 2 -5.64 -23.89 -16.76
N GLY A 3 -6.34 -24.92 -16.28
CA GLY A 3 -6.82 -24.97 -14.89
C GLY A 3 -5.73 -25.01 -13.80
N HIS A 4 -4.52 -25.51 -14.09
CA HIS A 4 -3.43 -25.53 -13.10
C HIS A 4 -2.66 -24.19 -13.03
N VAL A 5 -2.73 -23.36 -14.07
CA VAL A 5 -2.15 -22.01 -14.06
C VAL A 5 -3.07 -21.06 -13.30
N GLU A 6 -4.38 -21.16 -13.51
CA GLU A 6 -5.39 -20.36 -12.80
C GLU A 6 -5.35 -20.57 -11.27
N ASP A 7 -5.22 -21.80 -10.78
CA ASP A 7 -5.12 -22.04 -9.34
C ASP A 7 -3.80 -21.56 -8.72
N ARG A 8 -2.71 -21.48 -9.50
CA ARG A 8 -1.43 -20.90 -9.02
C ARG A 8 -1.47 -19.37 -8.99
N LEU A 9 -2.14 -18.73 -9.95
CA LEU A 9 -2.41 -17.29 -9.96
C LEU A 9 -3.17 -16.90 -8.68
N ARG A 10 -4.21 -17.68 -8.34
CA ARG A 10 -5.10 -17.45 -7.19
C ARG A 10 -4.43 -17.48 -5.82
N HIS A 11 -3.38 -18.27 -5.62
CA HIS A 11 -2.71 -18.38 -4.32
C HIS A 11 -1.66 -17.27 -4.08
N ARG A 12 -1.16 -16.64 -5.16
CA ARG A 12 0.01 -15.75 -5.11
C ARG A 12 -0.30 -14.26 -5.00
N HIS A 13 -1.51 -13.82 -5.37
CA HIS A 13 -1.97 -12.45 -5.10
C HIS A 13 -1.95 -12.07 -3.60
N ARG A 14 -1.81 -13.04 -2.69
CA ARG A 14 -1.77 -12.82 -1.24
C ARG A 14 -0.45 -12.27 -0.69
N LEU A 15 0.66 -12.39 -1.42
CA LEU A 15 2.00 -12.25 -0.81
C LEU A 15 2.66 -10.87 -0.99
N HIS A 16 2.10 -9.97 -1.80
CA HIS A 16 2.84 -8.79 -2.24
C HIS A 16 2.00 -7.53 -2.41
N GLN A 17 0.86 -7.40 -1.73
CA GLN A 17 0.19 -6.10 -1.70
C GLN A 17 0.95 -5.17 -0.76
N SER A 18 1.08 -3.89 -1.11
CA SER A 18 1.72 -2.88 -0.27
C SER A 18 1.03 -2.88 1.09
N TRP A 19 1.79 -3.23 2.12
CA TRP A 19 1.34 -3.18 3.50
C TRP A 19 1.69 -1.78 4.00
N CYS A 20 0.88 -1.23 4.90
CA CYS A 20 1.14 0.10 5.43
C CYS A 20 0.68 0.10 6.87
N VAL A 21 1.64 0.36 7.76
CA VAL A 21 1.30 0.79 9.11
C VAL A 21 0.77 2.20 9.00
N ILE A 22 -0.38 2.44 9.63
CA ILE A 22 -0.95 3.78 9.76
C ILE A 22 -1.05 4.13 11.24
N THR A 23 -1.03 5.43 11.54
CA THR A 23 -1.11 5.93 12.93
C THR A 23 -2.30 6.85 13.13
N SER A 24 -2.87 6.81 14.34
CA SER A 24 -3.96 7.70 14.75
C SER A 24 -3.56 9.19 14.66
N PRO A 25 -4.52 10.14 14.67
CA PRO A 25 -4.23 11.58 14.59
C PRO A 25 -3.30 12.17 15.68
N GLY A 26 -2.97 11.41 16.72
CA GLY A 26 -2.00 11.80 17.75
C GLY A 26 -0.77 10.89 17.82
N ASP A 27 -0.57 10.00 16.84
CA ASP A 27 0.52 9.01 16.83
C ASP A 27 0.59 8.17 18.13
N THR A 28 -0.58 7.86 18.71
CA THR A 28 -0.69 7.07 19.94
C THR A 28 -1.06 5.62 19.70
N VAL A 29 -1.64 5.32 18.53
CA VAL A 29 -2.09 3.98 18.14
C VAL A 29 -1.61 3.70 16.73
N ALA A 30 -1.01 2.53 16.53
CA ALA A 30 -0.65 2.01 15.21
C ALA A 30 -1.64 0.91 14.79
N PHE A 31 -2.03 0.92 13.52
CA PHE A 31 -2.75 -0.17 12.86
C PHE A 31 -1.92 -0.74 11.72
N ASP A 32 -1.98 -2.05 11.55
CA ASP A 32 -1.29 -2.77 10.47
C ASP A 32 -2.11 -4.00 10.03
N ASN A 33 -1.77 -4.56 8.88
CA ASN A 33 -2.19 -5.89 8.47
C ASN A 33 -1.05 -6.57 7.72
N LEU A 34 -0.56 -7.68 8.26
CA LEU A 34 0.28 -8.60 7.51
C LEU A 34 -0.61 -9.74 7.04
N GLY A 35 -1.06 -9.71 5.78
CA GLY A 35 -2.12 -10.59 5.31
C GLY A 35 -1.93 -12.09 5.59
N TRP A 36 -0.69 -12.60 5.64
CA TRP A 36 -0.42 -14.01 5.99
C TRP A 36 -0.42 -14.30 7.50
N VAL A 37 -0.32 -13.28 8.36
CA VAL A 37 -0.37 -13.39 9.82
C VAL A 37 -1.76 -13.05 10.34
N ASP A 38 -2.32 -11.92 9.89
CA ASP A 38 -3.50 -11.31 10.48
C ASP A 38 -4.78 -11.61 9.69
N GLY A 39 -4.67 -12.03 8.43
CA GLY A 39 -5.80 -12.35 7.56
C GLY A 39 -6.78 -11.17 7.43
N GLY A 40 -8.05 -11.39 7.79
CA GLY A 40 -9.12 -10.38 7.78
C GLY A 40 -9.22 -9.53 9.06
N ALA A 41 -8.19 -9.52 9.91
CA ALA A 41 -8.12 -8.69 11.11
C ALA A 41 -7.08 -7.58 10.98
N VAL A 42 -7.35 -6.43 11.60
CA VAL A 42 -6.38 -5.35 11.76
C VAL A 42 -5.60 -5.60 13.04
N TRP A 43 -4.27 -5.69 12.94
CA TRP A 43 -3.41 -5.63 14.12
C TRP A 43 -3.41 -4.21 14.67
N ARG A 44 -3.54 -4.07 15.98
CA ARG A 44 -3.54 -2.79 16.68
C ARG A 44 -2.51 -2.82 17.79
N PHE A 45 -1.78 -1.72 17.93
CA PHE A 45 -0.89 -1.47 19.06
C PHE A 45 -1.15 -0.09 19.66
N ASP A 46 -1.43 -0.08 20.95
CA ASP A 46 -1.65 1.12 21.76
C ASP A 46 -0.32 1.50 22.44
N GLY A 47 0.26 2.63 22.03
CA GLY A 47 1.56 3.09 22.50
C GLY A 47 1.59 3.46 23.99
N ALA A 48 0.47 3.93 24.54
CA ALA A 48 0.38 4.36 25.93
C ALA A 48 0.36 3.16 26.90
N THR A 49 -0.40 2.12 26.56
CA THR A 49 -0.54 0.91 27.38
C THR A 49 0.46 -0.19 27.02
N GLY A 50 1.07 -0.11 25.84
CA GLY A 50 1.89 -1.19 25.27
C GLY A 50 1.09 -2.42 24.86
N THR A 51 -0.25 -2.33 24.83
CA THR A 51 -1.13 -3.44 24.51
C THR A 51 -1.20 -3.65 23.00
N GLN A 52 -1.20 -4.91 22.58
CA GLN A 52 -1.51 -5.29 21.20
C GLN A 52 -2.69 -6.25 21.15
N ASP A 53 -3.52 -6.08 20.13
CA ASP A 53 -4.60 -7.01 19.81
C ASP A 53 -4.87 -7.08 18.31
N ARG A 54 -5.89 -7.85 17.94
CA ARG A 54 -6.37 -7.98 16.56
C ARG A 54 -7.86 -7.71 16.54
N VAL A 55 -8.26 -6.74 15.73
CA VAL A 55 -9.66 -6.35 15.56
C VAL A 55 -10.18 -6.99 14.27
N PRO A 56 -11.12 -7.95 14.34
CA PRO A 56 -11.73 -8.52 13.14
C PRO A 56 -12.51 -7.43 12.39
N VAL A 57 -12.24 -7.23 11.11
CA VAL A 57 -12.94 -6.23 10.28
C VAL A 57 -13.66 -6.84 9.08
N GLY A 58 -13.67 -8.18 8.98
CA GLY A 58 -14.44 -8.92 7.98
C GLY A 58 -13.84 -10.30 7.66
N GLY A 59 -14.44 -10.98 6.68
CA GLY A 59 -13.95 -12.27 6.18
C GLY A 59 -12.93 -12.17 5.03
N ALA A 60 -12.25 -11.03 4.90
CA ALA A 60 -11.29 -10.80 3.83
C ALA A 60 -10.05 -11.71 4.00
N THR A 61 -9.39 -12.03 2.89
CA THR A 61 -8.16 -12.83 2.92
C THR A 61 -6.92 -12.01 3.27
N HIS A 62 -6.99 -10.71 3.03
CA HIS A 62 -5.98 -9.71 3.34
C HIS A 62 -6.65 -8.34 3.38
N LEU A 63 -6.00 -7.38 4.03
CA LEU A 63 -6.46 -6.01 4.12
C LEU A 63 -5.36 -5.05 3.66
N ARG A 64 -5.76 -3.90 3.10
CA ARG A 64 -4.88 -2.73 2.98
C ARG A 64 -5.47 -1.58 3.78
N LEU A 65 -4.61 -0.87 4.47
CA LEU A 65 -4.97 0.28 5.29
C LEU A 65 -4.43 1.55 4.65
N SER A 66 -5.24 2.60 4.64
CA SER A 66 -4.80 3.95 4.31
C SER A 66 -5.52 4.95 5.21
N ALA A 67 -4.84 6.04 5.53
CA ALA A 67 -5.37 7.10 6.35
C ALA A 67 -5.03 8.44 5.73
N ALA A 68 -5.97 9.37 5.74
CA ALA A 68 -5.68 10.74 5.38
C ALA A 68 -5.10 11.53 6.58
N PRO A 69 -4.24 12.53 6.32
CA PRO A 69 -3.62 13.34 7.37
C PRO A 69 -4.61 14.13 8.25
N ALA A 70 -5.79 14.44 7.75
CA ALA A 70 -6.81 15.19 8.50
C ALA A 70 -8.03 14.35 8.91
N ALA A 71 -8.10 13.07 8.48
CA ALA A 71 -9.28 12.25 8.73
C ALA A 71 -9.28 11.64 10.14
N ASP A 72 -10.46 11.68 10.75
CA ASP A 72 -10.83 10.97 11.99
C ASP A 72 -11.19 9.49 11.74
N SER A 73 -10.86 9.00 10.55
CA SER A 73 -11.19 7.68 10.07
C SER A 73 -10.05 7.06 9.26
N VAL A 74 -10.20 5.78 8.95
CA VAL A 74 -9.29 4.94 8.17
C VAL A 74 -10.07 4.27 7.05
N VAL A 75 -9.46 4.20 5.87
CA VAL A 75 -9.93 3.34 4.78
C VAL A 75 -9.31 1.95 4.91
N VAL A 76 -10.17 0.94 4.84
CA VAL A 76 -9.79 -0.47 4.80
C VAL A 76 -10.25 -1.07 3.48
N GLU A 77 -9.31 -1.50 2.65
CA GLU A 77 -9.59 -2.30 1.45
C GLU A 77 -9.59 -3.78 1.84
N HIS A 78 -10.61 -4.51 1.41
CA HIS A 78 -10.89 -5.89 1.74
C HIS A 78 -10.72 -6.76 0.50
N GLY A 79 -9.65 -7.55 0.46
CA GLY A 79 -9.42 -8.48 -0.65
C GLY A 79 -10.10 -9.83 -0.44
N PHE A 80 -11.10 -10.14 -1.27
CA PHE A 80 -11.73 -11.46 -1.31
C PHE A 80 -11.37 -12.19 -2.60
N ARG A 81 -11.74 -13.47 -2.69
CA ARG A 81 -11.65 -14.21 -3.95
C ARG A 81 -12.75 -13.71 -4.89
N GLY A 82 -12.37 -13.11 -6.02
CA GLY A 82 -13.27 -12.71 -7.10
C GLY A 82 -14.08 -11.43 -6.86
N ARG A 83 -13.93 -10.81 -5.69
CA ARG A 83 -14.58 -9.54 -5.32
C ARG A 83 -13.67 -8.76 -4.38
N PHE A 84 -13.92 -7.48 -4.22
CA PHE A 84 -13.30 -6.69 -3.16
C PHE A 84 -14.32 -5.75 -2.52
N ALA A 85 -13.96 -5.19 -1.38
CA ALA A 85 -14.73 -4.12 -0.78
C ALA A 85 -13.81 -3.05 -0.23
N VAL A 86 -14.34 -1.87 -0.01
CA VAL A 86 -13.65 -0.77 0.65
C VAL A 86 -14.57 -0.23 1.73
N SER A 87 -14.02 0.06 2.91
CA SER A 87 -14.81 0.64 4.00
C SER A 87 -14.07 1.76 4.68
N VAL A 88 -14.78 2.84 5.02
CA VAL A 88 -14.27 3.85 5.95
C VAL A 88 -14.70 3.47 7.36
N ARG A 89 -13.79 3.54 8.33
CA ARG A 89 -14.03 3.17 9.73
C ARG A 89 -13.45 4.25 10.65
N SER A 90 -14.10 4.49 11.79
CA SER A 90 -13.59 5.45 12.78
C SER A 90 -12.32 4.92 13.45
N TRP A 91 -11.38 5.80 13.82
CA TRP A 91 -10.25 5.42 14.68
C TRP A 91 -10.68 4.85 16.03
N SER A 92 -11.84 5.30 16.55
CA SER A 92 -12.35 4.86 17.85
C SER A 92 -13.03 3.49 17.80
N SER A 93 -13.42 3.01 16.61
CA SER A 93 -14.02 1.68 16.43
C SER A 93 -13.84 1.19 15.00
N LEU A 94 -13.09 0.11 14.85
CA LEU A 94 -12.93 -0.58 13.57
C LEU A 94 -13.99 -1.65 13.32
N ALA A 95 -14.91 -1.93 14.26
CA ALA A 95 -15.87 -3.02 14.11
C ALA A 95 -16.95 -2.70 13.05
N GLU A 96 -17.56 -1.52 13.15
CA GLU A 96 -18.64 -1.07 12.28
C GLU A 96 -18.13 0.00 11.29
N PRO A 97 -18.33 -0.17 9.97
CA PRO A 97 -17.94 0.82 9.00
C PRO A 97 -18.90 2.01 8.98
N LEU A 98 -18.37 3.21 8.79
CA LEU A 98 -19.15 4.42 8.51
C LEU A 98 -19.79 4.33 7.12
N VAL A 99 -19.02 3.80 6.17
CA VAL A 99 -19.49 3.45 4.82
C VAL A 99 -18.74 2.24 4.32
N ARG A 100 -19.41 1.44 3.49
CA ARG A 100 -18.85 0.28 2.81
C ARG A 100 -19.30 0.24 1.36
N VAL A 101 -18.34 0.06 0.47
CA VAL A 101 -18.53 -0.20 -0.95
C VAL A 101 -18.10 -1.64 -1.23
N ASP A 102 -19.01 -2.48 -1.69
CA ASP A 102 -18.69 -3.83 -2.17
C ASP A 102 -18.73 -3.84 -3.70
N VAL A 103 -17.71 -4.43 -4.34
CA VAL A 103 -17.58 -4.54 -5.80
C VAL A 103 -17.51 -6.01 -6.19
N SER A 104 -18.44 -6.46 -7.03
CA SER A 104 -18.49 -7.81 -7.59
C SER A 104 -18.88 -7.72 -9.06
N GLY A 105 -18.04 -8.23 -9.96
CA GLY A 105 -18.32 -8.05 -11.37
C GLY A 105 -18.21 -6.58 -11.82
N TRP A 106 -19.18 -6.16 -12.62
CA TRP A 106 -19.37 -4.77 -13.05
C TRP A 106 -20.27 -3.96 -12.11
N THR A 107 -20.71 -4.55 -11.00
CA THR A 107 -21.65 -3.91 -10.09
C THR A 107 -20.98 -3.54 -8.78
N SER A 108 -21.51 -2.49 -8.17
CA SER A 108 -21.15 -2.02 -6.85
C SER A 108 -22.39 -1.85 -6.00
N SER A 109 -22.27 -2.10 -4.70
CA SER A 109 -23.29 -1.75 -3.72
C SER A 109 -22.68 -0.89 -2.62
N VAL A 110 -23.43 0.11 -2.16
CA VAL A 110 -23.01 1.03 -1.10
C VAL A 110 -23.91 0.83 0.11
N ALA A 111 -23.30 0.70 1.28
CA ALA A 111 -23.98 0.71 2.58
C ALA A 111 -23.38 1.85 3.42
N GLY A 112 -24.19 2.84 3.78
CA GLY A 112 -23.75 4.07 4.46
C GLY A 112 -23.68 5.27 3.53
N ASP A 113 -23.02 6.33 3.98
CA ASP A 113 -22.89 7.61 3.27
C ASP A 113 -21.52 7.77 2.62
N LEU A 114 -21.46 8.04 1.32
CA LEU A 114 -20.20 8.23 0.58
C LEU A 114 -19.44 9.48 1.01
N ASP A 115 -20.10 10.43 1.68
CA ASP A 115 -19.44 11.60 2.28
C ASP A 115 -18.39 11.19 3.32
N ALA A 116 -18.47 9.99 3.91
CA ALA A 116 -17.44 9.47 4.80
C ALA A 116 -16.06 9.27 4.11
N PHE A 117 -15.98 9.28 2.77
CA PHE A 117 -14.71 9.31 2.03
C PHE A 117 -14.11 10.73 1.91
N GLU A 118 -14.69 11.76 2.54
CA GLU A 118 -14.09 13.10 2.57
C GLU A 118 -12.64 13.05 3.09
N GLY A 119 -11.73 13.67 2.34
CA GLY A 119 -10.30 13.68 2.64
C GLY A 119 -9.54 12.37 2.35
N HIS A 120 -10.23 11.28 2.02
CA HIS A 120 -9.61 9.98 1.74
C HIS A 120 -9.36 9.74 0.25
N GLN A 121 -8.51 8.74 -0.06
CA GLN A 121 -8.41 8.20 -1.42
C GLN A 121 -9.76 7.64 -1.87
N ARG A 122 -10.07 7.83 -3.17
CA ARG A 122 -11.34 7.42 -3.78
C ARG A 122 -11.17 6.51 -5.00
N VAL A 123 -9.94 6.09 -5.28
CA VAL A 123 -9.61 5.19 -6.38
C VAL A 123 -8.98 3.92 -5.83
N PHE A 124 -9.50 2.77 -6.24
CA PHE A 124 -9.11 1.47 -5.70
C PHE A 124 -8.94 0.47 -6.82
N VAL A 125 -7.93 -0.38 -6.74
CA VAL A 125 -7.65 -1.38 -7.77
C VAL A 125 -7.60 -2.78 -7.16
N SER A 126 -8.26 -3.74 -7.81
CA SER A 126 -8.22 -5.14 -7.40
C SER A 126 -8.43 -6.07 -8.59
N TYR A 127 -7.98 -7.32 -8.43
CA TYR A 127 -8.25 -8.39 -9.37
C TYR A 127 -9.64 -8.99 -9.12
N LEU A 128 -10.44 -9.11 -10.18
CA LEU A 128 -11.73 -9.79 -10.17
C LEU A 128 -11.66 -11.02 -11.07
N ASP A 129 -12.30 -12.10 -10.62
CA ASP A 129 -12.45 -13.40 -11.31
C ASP A 129 -13.88 -13.89 -11.07
N ASP A 130 -14.82 -13.00 -11.36
CA ASP A 130 -16.26 -13.22 -11.23
C ASP A 130 -16.84 -13.48 -12.63
N VAL A 131 -17.66 -14.53 -12.77
CA VAL A 131 -18.39 -14.83 -14.03
C VAL A 131 -19.19 -13.61 -14.51
N ALA A 132 -19.69 -12.78 -13.58
CA ALA A 132 -20.40 -11.54 -13.90
C ALA A 132 -19.56 -10.51 -14.65
N THR A 133 -18.22 -10.54 -14.54
CA THR A 133 -17.34 -9.67 -15.35
C THR A 133 -17.27 -10.11 -16.82
N GLY A 134 -17.59 -11.37 -17.13
CA GLY A 134 -17.36 -11.98 -18.43
C GLY A 134 -15.90 -12.36 -18.73
N ALA A 135 -14.93 -11.76 -18.02
CA ALA A 135 -13.52 -12.13 -18.11
C ALA A 135 -12.72 -11.66 -16.88
N PRO A 136 -11.83 -12.51 -16.32
CA PRO A 136 -10.99 -12.11 -15.21
C PRO A 136 -10.02 -10.98 -15.59
N GLY A 137 -9.64 -10.15 -14.62
CA GLY A 137 -8.69 -9.06 -14.84
C GLY A 137 -8.62 -8.08 -13.67
N TYR A 138 -7.87 -6.99 -13.86
CA TYR A 138 -7.83 -5.89 -12.91
C TYR A 138 -8.93 -4.88 -13.18
N PHE A 139 -9.55 -4.40 -12.10
CA PHE A 139 -10.62 -3.43 -12.13
C PHE A 139 -10.30 -2.26 -11.21
N LEU A 140 -10.61 -1.07 -11.69
CA LEU A 140 -10.62 0.17 -10.95
C LEU A 140 -12.04 0.42 -10.44
N ALA A 141 -12.18 0.71 -9.15
CA ALA A 141 -13.37 1.33 -8.57
C ALA A 141 -13.07 2.76 -8.18
N GLU A 142 -13.91 3.68 -8.66
CA GLU A 142 -13.87 5.10 -8.35
C GLU A 142 -15.09 5.44 -7.51
N VAL A 143 -14.87 5.95 -6.30
CA VAL A 143 -15.91 6.36 -5.37
C VAL A 143 -16.19 7.84 -5.56
N GLY A 144 -17.23 8.15 -6.34
CA GLY A 144 -17.72 9.51 -6.53
C GLY A 144 -18.53 9.99 -5.32
N ASP A 145 -19.16 11.16 -5.46
CA ASP A 145 -19.99 11.74 -4.39
C ASP A 145 -21.31 10.99 -4.20
N ARG A 146 -21.81 10.33 -5.26
CA ARG A 146 -23.14 9.70 -5.26
C ARG A 146 -23.16 8.30 -5.84
N ASP A 147 -22.12 7.92 -6.55
CA ASP A 147 -22.03 6.66 -7.27
C ASP A 147 -20.63 6.08 -7.16
N VAL A 148 -20.54 4.80 -7.56
CA VAL A 148 -19.28 4.09 -7.67
C VAL A 148 -19.16 3.61 -9.10
N ARG A 149 -18.09 4.02 -9.78
CA ARG A 149 -17.81 3.62 -11.15
C ARG A 149 -16.81 2.48 -11.14
N VAL A 150 -17.14 1.38 -11.83
CA VAL A 150 -16.25 0.23 -11.98
C VAL A 150 -15.80 0.13 -13.43
N ARG A 151 -14.49 0.07 -13.65
CA ARG A 151 -13.87 -0.03 -14.98
C ARG A 151 -12.80 -1.09 -15.01
N ARG A 152 -12.62 -1.75 -16.15
CA ARG A 152 -11.54 -2.74 -16.33
C ARG A 152 -10.27 -2.05 -16.82
N LEU A 153 -9.12 -2.54 -16.37
CA LEU A 153 -7.80 -2.10 -16.82
C LEU A 153 -7.37 -2.94 -18.02
N ASP A 154 -7.92 -2.65 -19.20
CA ASP A 154 -7.66 -3.45 -20.40
C ASP A 154 -6.21 -3.36 -20.89
N TRP A 155 -5.45 -2.33 -20.47
CA TRP A 155 -4.03 -2.21 -20.75
C TRP A 155 -3.14 -3.19 -19.98
N PHE A 156 -3.65 -3.80 -18.90
CA PHE A 156 -2.95 -4.86 -18.19
C PHE A 156 -3.31 -6.21 -18.82
N ASP A 157 -2.62 -6.53 -19.91
CA ASP A 157 -2.85 -7.76 -20.69
C ASP A 157 -1.66 -8.73 -20.64
N HIS A 158 -1.86 -9.92 -21.21
CA HIS A 158 -0.86 -10.98 -21.29
C HIS A 158 0.26 -10.72 -22.31
N ASP A 159 0.07 -9.80 -23.25
CA ASP A 159 1.07 -9.48 -24.26
C ASP A 159 2.14 -8.57 -23.65
N ARG A 160 1.75 -7.74 -22.68
CA ARG A 160 2.63 -6.80 -21.99
C ARG A 160 3.14 -7.27 -20.64
N TYR A 161 2.32 -7.99 -19.88
CA TYR A 161 2.65 -8.41 -18.51
C TYR A 161 2.62 -9.92 -18.37
N ASP A 162 3.42 -10.44 -17.44
CA ASP A 162 3.29 -11.82 -16.99
C ASP A 162 2.36 -11.88 -15.77
N PRO A 163 1.06 -12.22 -15.92
CA PRO A 163 0.14 -12.23 -14.80
C PRO A 163 0.47 -13.31 -13.77
N VAL A 164 1.36 -14.27 -14.08
CA VAL A 164 1.87 -15.24 -13.11
C VAL A 164 2.77 -14.59 -12.07
N TRP A 165 3.41 -13.48 -12.41
CA TRP A 165 4.41 -12.82 -11.57
C TRP A 165 4.15 -11.34 -11.31
N GLN A 166 3.31 -10.70 -12.12
CA GLN A 166 3.01 -9.28 -12.07
C GLN A 166 1.54 -9.07 -11.73
N SER A 167 1.28 -8.00 -10.99
CA SER A 167 -0.05 -7.59 -10.55
C SER A 167 -0.11 -6.08 -10.48
N VAL A 168 -1.27 -5.50 -10.81
CA VAL A 168 -1.53 -4.09 -10.47
C VAL A 168 -1.74 -4.03 -8.96
N MET A 169 -0.86 -3.32 -8.27
CA MET A 169 -0.81 -3.31 -6.82
C MET A 169 -1.53 -2.12 -6.22
N SER A 170 -1.41 -0.95 -6.83
CA SER A 170 -1.90 0.30 -6.26
C SER A 170 -2.21 1.29 -7.37
N VAL A 171 -3.02 2.29 -7.03
CA VAL A 171 -3.39 3.40 -7.88
C VAL A 171 -3.42 4.66 -7.03
N VAL A 172 -2.93 5.77 -7.57
CA VAL A 172 -3.02 7.11 -7.00
C VAL A 172 -3.55 8.05 -8.07
N ALA A 173 -4.48 8.93 -7.69
CA ALA A 173 -4.87 10.05 -8.52
C ALA A 173 -3.94 11.24 -8.26
N LEU A 174 -3.31 11.76 -9.32
CA LEU A 174 -2.48 12.96 -9.21
C LEU A 174 -3.34 14.22 -9.13
N PRO A 175 -2.81 15.32 -8.55
CA PRO A 175 -3.49 16.63 -8.59
C PRO A 175 -3.82 17.11 -10.02
N GLY A 176 -3.01 16.72 -11.02
CA GLY A 176 -3.26 17.01 -12.44
C GLY A 176 -4.38 16.19 -13.08
N GLY A 177 -4.99 15.24 -12.37
CA GLY A 177 -6.10 14.41 -12.83
C GLY A 177 -5.68 13.05 -13.41
N GLU A 178 -4.42 12.86 -13.77
CA GLU A 178 -3.90 11.56 -14.25
C GLU A 178 -3.95 10.49 -13.14
N TYR A 179 -4.07 9.22 -13.54
CA TYR A 179 -3.92 8.07 -12.62
C TYR A 179 -2.56 7.43 -12.78
N VAL A 180 -1.91 7.13 -11.65
CA VAL A 180 -0.61 6.46 -11.62
C VAL A 180 -0.76 5.10 -10.94
N PHE A 181 -0.42 4.05 -11.67
CA PHE A 181 -0.52 2.67 -11.21
C PHE A 181 0.86 2.10 -10.90
N GLY A 182 0.96 1.42 -9.76
CA GLY A 182 2.11 0.60 -9.40
C GLY A 182 1.93 -0.84 -9.86
N VAL A 183 2.90 -1.37 -10.62
CA VAL A 183 2.87 -2.76 -11.12
C VAL A 183 3.99 -3.58 -10.48
N GLN A 184 3.60 -4.70 -9.86
CA GLN A 184 4.50 -5.66 -9.25
C GLN A 184 5.57 -6.14 -10.24
N ARG A 185 6.84 -6.12 -9.82
CA ARG A 185 8.02 -6.55 -10.58
C ARG A 185 8.27 -5.83 -11.91
N SER A 186 7.72 -4.63 -12.11
CA SER A 186 7.98 -3.85 -13.34
C SER A 186 9.13 -2.86 -13.21
N SER A 187 9.29 -2.21 -12.04
CA SER A 187 10.08 -0.97 -11.89
C SER A 187 9.62 0.22 -12.70
N ASP A 188 8.39 0.16 -13.21
CA ASP A 188 7.74 1.25 -13.90
C ASP A 188 6.45 1.59 -13.17
N LEU A 189 6.08 2.87 -13.22
CA LEU A 189 4.72 3.31 -12.97
C LEU A 189 4.01 3.47 -14.32
N VAL A 190 2.73 3.13 -14.36
CA VAL A 190 1.90 3.30 -15.56
C VAL A 190 1.00 4.50 -15.34
N VAL A 191 1.07 5.48 -16.24
CA VAL A 191 0.25 6.70 -16.19
C VAL A 191 -0.91 6.55 -17.17
N CYS A 192 -2.13 6.77 -16.70
CA CYS A 192 -3.34 6.65 -17.51
C CYS A 192 -4.18 7.92 -17.49
N ASP A 193 -4.93 8.12 -18.59
CA ASP A 193 -5.98 9.13 -18.68
C ASP A 193 -7.19 8.68 -17.84
N PRO A 194 -7.70 9.50 -16.90
CA PRO A 194 -8.84 9.14 -16.07
C PRO A 194 -10.15 9.00 -16.86
N THR A 195 -10.24 9.49 -18.10
CA THR A 195 -11.45 9.47 -18.92
C THR A 195 -11.74 8.09 -19.48
N ASP A 196 -10.71 7.46 -20.07
CA ASP A 196 -10.83 6.19 -20.80
C ASP A 196 -9.85 5.10 -20.33
N LEU A 197 -8.99 5.41 -19.36
CA LEU A 197 -7.92 4.53 -18.85
C LEU A 197 -6.89 4.13 -19.91
N SER A 198 -6.79 4.86 -21.02
CA SER A 198 -5.70 4.68 -21.97
C SER A 198 -4.35 5.01 -21.31
N VAL A 199 -3.33 4.23 -21.65
CA VAL A 199 -1.96 4.47 -21.15
C VAL A 199 -1.38 5.68 -21.86
N ILE A 200 -0.99 6.70 -21.10
CA ILE A 200 -0.32 7.90 -21.58
C ILE A 200 1.18 7.62 -21.72
N ARG A 201 1.80 7.10 -20.66
CA ARG A 201 3.25 6.83 -20.59
C ARG A 201 3.60 5.86 -19.48
N ASP A 202 4.78 5.25 -19.61
CA ASP A 202 5.45 4.56 -18.53
C ASP A 202 6.51 5.46 -17.91
N VAL A 203 6.64 5.42 -16.59
CA VAL A 203 7.62 6.18 -15.85
C VAL A 203 8.62 5.21 -15.24
N PRO A 204 9.85 5.10 -15.79
CA PRO A 204 10.86 4.22 -15.26
C PRO A 204 11.37 4.74 -13.91
N LEU A 205 11.54 3.83 -12.95
CA LEU A 205 12.04 4.15 -11.61
C LEU A 205 13.55 3.85 -11.51
N ALA A 206 13.96 2.97 -10.59
CA ALA A 206 15.36 2.62 -10.36
C ALA A 206 15.79 1.35 -11.11
N GLY A 207 14.90 0.72 -11.86
CA GLY A 207 15.18 -0.51 -12.63
C GLY A 207 15.49 -1.70 -11.74
N ARG A 208 14.86 -1.78 -10.56
CA ARG A 208 15.15 -2.81 -9.54
C ARG A 208 14.26 -4.04 -9.56
N PHE A 209 13.36 -4.13 -10.53
CA PHE A 209 12.24 -5.05 -10.65
C PHE A 209 11.43 -5.17 -9.35
N GLY A 210 11.19 -4.03 -8.72
CA GLY A 210 10.50 -3.92 -7.44
C GLY A 210 8.98 -3.96 -7.54
N ASN A 211 8.34 -3.69 -6.41
CA ASN A 211 6.89 -3.64 -6.27
C ASN A 211 6.47 -2.19 -5.99
N PRO A 212 6.63 -1.27 -6.96
CA PRO A 212 6.38 0.13 -6.73
C PRO A 212 4.94 0.36 -6.29
N ALA A 213 4.80 1.08 -5.18
CA ALA A 213 3.55 1.54 -4.63
C ALA A 213 3.63 3.06 -4.52
N PRO A 214 3.16 3.81 -5.53
CA PRO A 214 3.19 5.26 -5.49
C PRO A 214 2.33 5.77 -4.33
N PHE A 215 2.83 6.77 -3.62
CA PHE A 215 2.05 7.53 -2.65
C PHE A 215 2.41 9.01 -2.73
N LEU A 216 1.41 9.87 -2.53
CA LEU A 216 1.61 11.32 -2.49
C LEU A 216 2.02 11.73 -1.08
N ARG A 217 2.99 12.63 -1.02
CA ARG A 217 3.23 13.41 0.18
C ARG A 217 2.09 14.44 0.31
N ALA A 218 1.39 14.46 1.43
CA ALA A 218 0.18 15.26 1.56
C ALA A 218 0.45 16.78 1.60
N GLY A 219 1.59 17.20 2.14
CA GLY A 219 2.01 18.61 2.18
C GLY A 219 2.84 19.08 0.99
N GLY A 220 3.12 18.23 -0.01
CA GLY A 220 4.07 18.50 -1.08
C GLY A 220 3.56 18.19 -2.49
N SER A 221 4.36 18.56 -3.48
CA SER A 221 4.16 18.22 -4.91
C SER A 221 5.02 17.03 -5.32
N GLU A 222 5.17 16.07 -4.41
CA GLU A 222 6.09 14.93 -4.58
C GLU A 222 5.32 13.62 -4.55
N LEU A 223 5.62 12.76 -5.52
CA LEU A 223 5.21 11.37 -5.55
C LEU A 223 6.40 10.51 -5.09
N TRP A 224 6.16 9.57 -4.21
CA TRP A 224 7.18 8.67 -3.68
C TRP A 224 6.85 7.23 -4.04
N ALA A 225 7.87 6.41 -4.29
CA ALA A 225 7.71 4.98 -4.51
C ALA A 225 8.91 4.18 -4.00
N VAL A 226 8.65 2.92 -3.66
CA VAL A 226 9.69 1.94 -3.32
C VAL A 226 9.89 0.99 -4.51
N ASP A 227 11.04 1.10 -5.17
CA ASP A 227 11.46 0.17 -6.21
C ASP A 227 12.45 -0.85 -5.63
N TYR A 228 11.90 -1.88 -5.00
CA TYR A 228 12.64 -2.98 -4.36
C TYR A 228 13.55 -2.49 -3.22
N ASP A 229 14.83 -2.23 -3.49
CA ASP A 229 15.85 -1.80 -2.53
C ASP A 229 16.07 -0.29 -2.49
N THR A 230 15.35 0.45 -3.34
CA THR A 230 15.55 1.86 -3.61
C THR A 230 14.26 2.64 -3.38
N VAL A 231 14.33 3.74 -2.64
CA VAL A 231 13.25 4.75 -2.60
C VAL A 231 13.52 5.79 -3.66
N VAL A 232 12.48 6.17 -4.40
CA VAL A 232 12.52 7.22 -5.40
C VAL A 232 11.53 8.32 -5.06
N ARG A 233 11.94 9.57 -5.31
CA ARG A 233 11.11 10.77 -5.22
C ARG A 233 10.94 11.35 -6.61
N LEU A 234 9.71 11.62 -7.00
CA LEU A 234 9.33 12.16 -8.30
C LEU A 234 8.56 13.46 -8.13
N ASP A 235 8.77 14.39 -9.05
CA ASP A 235 7.93 15.58 -9.20
C ASP A 235 6.54 15.18 -9.72
N THR A 236 5.44 15.67 -9.12
CA THR A 236 4.09 15.22 -9.51
C THR A 236 3.64 15.69 -10.89
N ASP A 237 4.22 16.77 -11.41
CA ASP A 237 3.79 17.35 -12.68
C ASP A 237 4.47 16.68 -13.87
N SER A 238 5.79 16.51 -13.79
CA SER A 238 6.61 15.88 -14.83
C SER A 238 6.79 14.38 -14.67
N LEU A 239 6.61 13.86 -13.44
CA LEU A 239 6.96 12.50 -13.03
C LEU A 239 8.44 12.17 -13.29
N THR A 240 9.30 13.18 -13.30
CA THR A 240 10.75 12.99 -13.36
C THR A 240 11.26 12.54 -11.99
N VAL A 241 12.11 11.51 -11.94
CA VAL A 241 12.82 11.12 -10.72
C VAL A 241 13.80 12.21 -10.34
N GLU A 242 13.53 12.92 -9.25
CA GLU A 242 14.36 14.01 -8.74
C GLU A 242 15.48 13.51 -7.85
N ASP A 243 15.19 12.50 -7.03
CA ASP A 243 16.15 11.92 -6.10
C ASP A 243 15.87 10.43 -5.85
N ARG A 244 16.89 9.74 -5.36
CA ARG A 244 16.84 8.32 -5.02
C ARG A 244 17.75 7.99 -3.86
N TRP A 245 17.27 7.09 -3.01
CA TRP A 245 18.04 6.53 -1.92
C TRP A 245 18.11 5.00 -2.02
N LEU A 246 19.33 4.48 -2.18
CA LEU A 246 19.58 3.04 -2.14
C LEU A 246 19.64 2.58 -0.69
N GLY A 247 18.59 1.92 -0.22
CA GLY A 247 18.42 1.64 1.20
C GLY A 247 19.09 0.39 1.70
N GLN A 248 19.18 -0.63 0.85
CA GLN A 248 19.89 -1.87 1.14
C GLN A 248 20.89 -2.16 0.02
N PRO A 249 22.20 -1.92 0.26
CA PRO A 249 23.20 -2.34 -0.71
C PRO A 249 23.13 -3.87 -0.88
N PRO A 250 23.47 -4.41 -2.07
CA PRO A 250 23.48 -5.85 -2.29
C PRO A 250 24.36 -6.56 -1.27
N GLN A 251 23.84 -7.60 -0.61
CA GLN A 251 24.60 -8.36 0.39
C GLN A 251 25.72 -9.16 -0.27
N THR A 252 25.47 -9.67 -1.48
CA THR A 252 26.45 -10.30 -2.37
C THR A 252 26.10 -9.97 -3.82
N ARG A 253 27.02 -10.21 -4.77
CA ARG A 253 26.77 -9.94 -6.20
C ARG A 253 25.53 -10.70 -6.67
N GLY A 254 24.50 -9.96 -7.10
CA GLY A 254 23.26 -10.51 -7.63
C GLY A 254 22.21 -10.91 -6.59
N VAL A 255 22.50 -10.78 -5.28
CA VAL A 255 21.50 -11.01 -4.22
C VAL A 255 21.14 -9.68 -3.60
N TRP A 256 19.95 -9.21 -3.97
CA TRP A 256 19.40 -7.96 -3.51
C TRP A 256 18.35 -8.26 -2.44
N MET A 257 18.07 -7.29 -1.58
CA MET A 257 17.01 -7.41 -0.58
C MET A 257 16.09 -6.22 -0.70
N PHE A 258 14.79 -6.48 -0.72
CA PHE A 258 13.77 -5.45 -0.76
C PHE A 258 13.71 -4.66 0.56
N LEU A 259 13.33 -3.40 0.48
CA LEU A 259 12.91 -2.58 1.61
C LEU A 259 11.52 -3.02 2.06
N GLY A 260 11.29 -3.00 3.37
CA GLY A 260 9.94 -3.11 3.90
C GLY A 260 9.13 -1.85 3.59
N ASP A 261 8.00 -1.73 4.28
CA ASP A 261 7.11 -0.61 4.08
C ASP A 261 7.77 0.70 4.53
N VAL A 262 7.29 1.77 3.91
CA VAL A 262 7.64 3.14 4.24
C VAL A 262 6.50 3.74 5.03
N TRP A 263 6.83 4.37 6.14
CA TRP A 263 5.89 5.16 6.92
C TRP A 263 6.36 6.61 6.98
N MET A 264 5.46 7.53 6.66
CA MET A 264 5.69 8.96 6.77
C MET A 264 4.77 9.52 7.87
N PRO A 265 5.31 10.13 8.94
CA PRO A 265 4.52 10.82 9.94
C PRO A 265 3.80 12.02 9.31
N ARG A 266 2.73 12.50 9.97
CA ARG A 266 1.89 13.61 9.48
C ARG A 266 2.64 14.94 9.30
N HIS A 267 3.75 15.13 10.01
CA HIS A 267 4.60 16.31 9.83
C HIS A 267 5.56 16.19 8.64
N GLU A 268 5.66 15.01 8.03
CA GLU A 268 6.35 14.72 6.77
C GLU A 268 7.81 15.20 6.69
N ARG A 269 8.50 15.24 7.83
CA ARG A 269 9.91 15.65 7.87
C ARG A 269 10.85 14.50 7.59
N GLU A 270 10.41 13.29 7.92
CA GLU A 270 11.23 12.10 7.80
C GLU A 270 10.40 10.94 7.27
N LEU A 271 11.01 10.02 6.52
CA LEU A 271 10.44 8.74 6.15
C LEU A 271 11.09 7.65 7.00
N MET A 272 10.29 6.82 7.65
CA MET A 272 10.75 5.62 8.32
C MET A 272 10.72 4.46 7.35
N ILE A 273 11.84 3.73 7.26
CA ILE A 273 11.98 2.62 6.31
C ILE A 273 12.50 1.40 7.04
N ALA A 274 11.70 0.34 7.00
CA ALA A 274 12.12 -0.97 7.48
C ALA A 274 13.12 -1.62 6.49
N ARG A 275 14.23 -2.16 7.00
CA ARG A 275 15.25 -2.82 6.19
C ARG A 275 15.42 -4.28 6.63
N PRO A 276 14.57 -5.19 6.13
CA PRO A 276 14.58 -6.59 6.56
C PRO A 276 15.95 -7.27 6.48
N GLY A 277 16.73 -6.99 5.42
CA GLY A 277 18.05 -7.59 5.22
C GLY A 277 19.16 -6.95 6.05
N ALA A 278 19.00 -5.70 6.47
CA ALA A 278 19.94 -5.03 7.38
C ALA A 278 19.60 -5.26 8.86
N GLY A 279 18.36 -5.68 9.14
CA GLY A 279 17.84 -5.93 10.48
C GLY A 279 17.64 -4.69 11.32
N ASP A 280 17.21 -3.60 10.67
CA ASP A 280 17.02 -2.31 11.31
C ASP A 280 15.92 -1.48 10.62
N VAL A 281 15.64 -0.32 11.22
CA VAL A 281 14.85 0.75 10.62
C VAL A 281 15.73 1.99 10.54
N VAL A 282 15.59 2.76 9.47
CA VAL A 282 16.17 4.11 9.37
C VAL A 282 15.09 5.17 9.24
N ALA A 283 15.37 6.36 9.78
CA ALA A 283 14.68 7.58 9.42
C ALA A 283 15.50 8.31 8.37
N ILE A 284 14.82 8.80 7.34
CA ILE A 284 15.41 9.54 6.24
C ILE A 284 14.78 10.92 6.20
N ASP A 285 15.58 11.98 6.22
CA ASP A 285 15.10 13.33 5.99
C ASP A 285 14.44 13.44 4.61
N ALA A 286 13.19 13.87 4.57
CA ALA A 286 12.37 13.84 3.36
C ALA A 286 12.86 14.80 2.26
N GLU A 287 13.58 15.86 2.64
CA GLU A 287 14.10 16.86 1.72
C GLU A 287 15.42 16.41 1.07
N SER A 288 16.36 15.91 1.88
CA SER A 288 17.72 15.56 1.44
C SER A 288 17.94 14.08 1.15
N LEU A 289 16.96 13.22 1.46
CA LEU A 289 17.06 11.76 1.39
C LEU A 289 18.25 11.17 2.20
N ARG A 290 18.71 11.90 3.22
CA ARG A 290 19.79 11.45 4.10
C ARG A 290 19.25 10.70 5.30
N VAL A 291 19.91 9.59 5.65
CA VAL A 291 19.63 8.89 6.91
C VAL A 291 19.99 9.78 8.09
N VAL A 292 19.00 10.11 8.91
CA VAL A 292 19.17 10.96 10.11
C VAL A 292 19.13 10.15 11.41
N ARG A 293 18.48 9.00 11.42
CA ARG A 293 18.40 8.10 12.58
C ARG A 293 18.39 6.64 12.16
N ARG A 294 18.79 5.75 13.08
CA ARG A 294 18.82 4.30 12.89
C ARG A 294 18.45 3.58 14.18
N TRP A 295 17.65 2.52 14.04
CA TRP A 295 17.20 1.67 15.13
C TRP A 295 17.45 0.21 14.82
N LEU A 296 18.22 -0.47 15.67
CA LEU A 296 18.49 -1.89 15.49
C LEU A 296 17.34 -2.71 16.07
N THR A 297 16.74 -3.57 15.25
CA THR A 297 15.64 -4.45 15.68
C THR A 297 16.12 -5.87 15.95
N GLY A 298 17.31 -6.24 15.47
CA GLY A 298 17.92 -7.57 15.65
C GLY A 298 17.21 -8.70 14.91
N ARG A 299 16.17 -8.39 14.12
CA ARG A 299 15.35 -9.33 13.34
C ARG A 299 15.05 -8.75 11.96
N GLU A 300 14.06 -9.25 11.21
CA GLU A 300 13.74 -8.79 9.85
C GLU A 300 12.50 -7.85 9.90
N PRO A 301 12.64 -6.54 10.18
CA PRO A 301 11.49 -5.65 10.24
C PRO A 301 10.90 -5.50 8.84
N LEU A 302 9.57 -5.57 8.73
CA LEU A 302 8.85 -5.36 7.48
C LEU A 302 8.03 -4.08 7.51
N THR A 303 7.33 -3.82 8.60
CA THR A 303 6.47 -2.65 8.75
C THR A 303 6.98 -1.80 9.90
N VAL A 304 6.74 -0.49 9.86
CA VAL A 304 7.26 0.44 10.86
C VAL A 304 6.38 1.67 11.04
N ALA A 305 6.35 2.20 12.26
CA ALA A 305 5.90 3.55 12.60
C ALA A 305 6.64 4.08 13.83
N LEU A 306 6.45 5.37 14.11
CA LEU A 306 6.88 6.02 15.34
C LEU A 306 5.64 6.44 16.14
N LEU A 307 5.49 5.95 17.36
CA LEU A 307 4.41 6.35 18.28
C LEU A 307 5.00 7.05 19.48
N ASP A 308 4.62 8.30 19.75
CA ASP A 308 5.15 9.10 20.85
C ASP A 308 6.70 9.06 20.95
N GLY A 309 7.38 9.08 19.80
CA GLY A 309 8.85 9.00 19.73
C GLY A 309 9.45 7.59 19.90
N ARG A 310 8.62 6.57 20.13
CA ARG A 310 9.02 5.16 20.22
C ARG A 310 8.83 4.45 18.88
N LEU A 311 9.86 3.73 18.44
CA LEU A 311 9.76 2.88 17.25
C LEU A 311 8.86 1.67 17.53
N VAL A 312 7.92 1.44 16.62
CA VAL A 312 7.07 0.26 16.55
C VAL A 312 7.32 -0.37 15.19
N ALA A 313 7.80 -1.60 15.16
CA ALA A 313 7.98 -2.34 13.92
C ALA A 313 7.44 -3.76 14.06
N ARG A 314 7.16 -4.44 12.95
CA ARG A 314 6.76 -5.85 12.98
C ARG A 314 7.69 -6.73 12.16
N ASP A 315 7.94 -7.92 12.68
CA ASP A 315 8.78 -8.92 12.03
C ASP A 315 8.10 -9.47 10.78
N ARG A 316 8.85 -9.53 9.68
CA ARG A 316 8.39 -10.04 8.39
C ARG A 316 7.83 -11.46 8.48
N LYS A 317 8.44 -12.34 9.27
CA LYS A 317 8.11 -13.76 9.26
C LYS A 317 6.96 -14.07 10.20
N THR A 318 7.03 -13.55 11.42
CA THR A 318 6.07 -13.89 12.48
C THR A 318 4.98 -12.85 12.69
N GLY A 319 5.20 -11.61 12.24
CA GLY A 319 4.35 -10.48 12.55
C GLY A 319 4.40 -10.07 14.04
N ASP A 320 5.39 -10.55 14.78
CA ASP A 320 5.60 -10.12 16.17
C ASP A 320 6.03 -8.65 16.21
N LEU A 321 5.63 -7.97 17.27
CA LEU A 321 6.15 -6.65 17.59
C LEU A 321 7.67 -6.71 17.82
N LEU A 322 8.40 -5.85 17.12
CA LEU A 322 9.82 -5.60 17.29
C LEU A 322 9.99 -4.30 18.06
N THR A 323 10.69 -4.39 19.18
CA THR A 323 11.19 -3.22 19.91
C THR A 323 12.64 -3.00 19.53
N ALA A 324 13.01 -1.76 19.23
CA ALA A 324 14.38 -1.45 18.89
C ALA A 324 15.14 -0.79 20.04
N GLU A 325 16.45 -1.01 20.03
CA GLU A 325 17.39 -0.16 20.74
C GLU A 325 17.79 1.00 19.82
N THR A 326 17.86 2.21 20.36
CA THR A 326 18.35 3.36 19.60
C THR A 326 19.86 3.23 19.47
N ALA A 327 20.37 3.15 18.25
CA ALA A 327 21.82 3.17 18.01
C ALA A 327 22.32 4.62 18.14
N ALA A 328 23.44 4.79 18.85
CA ALA A 328 24.11 6.08 19.00
C ALA A 328 24.75 6.56 17.69
#